data_AF-K1SVY9-F1
#
_entry.id   AF-K1SVY9-F1
#
_cell.length_a   1.000
_cell.length_b   1.000
_cell.length_c   1.000
_cell.angle_alpha   90.00
_cell.angle_beta   90.00
_cell.angle_gamma   90.00
#
_symmetry.space_group_name_H-M   'P 1'
#
loop_
_entity.id
_entity.type
_entity.pdbx_description
1 polymer ?
#
loop_
_entity_poly.entity_id
_entity_poly.type
_entity_poly.pdbx_seq_one_letter_code
_entity_poly.pdbx_strand_id
1 'polypeptide(L)'
;FELSLRFDTYRSEYQALLKGQRKYTVPLGTDPLGNIIWLDNSLNSFPERITSAENELTTLHQQQAAAQIEVEKPFPQEEELAEKSARLAELNAQLDVDEKNHEPEQDEEEQEDTPRRPSVLAALEEKSDKPEPVKPFRNYYDKDGDAR
;
A
#
# COMPACT_ATOMS: atom_id res chain seq x y z
N PHE A 1 5.74 -34.81 12.34
CA PHE A 1 4.43 -34.11 12.32
C PHE A 1 3.49 -34.82 13.28
N GLU A 2 2.63 -34.07 13.97
CA GLU A 2 1.55 -34.63 14.78
C GLU A 2 0.25 -34.53 13.98
N LEU A 3 -0.51 -35.62 13.91
CA LEU A 3 -1.82 -35.67 13.26
C LEU A 3 -2.90 -35.65 14.35
N SER A 4 -3.84 -34.72 14.24
CA SER A 4 -4.98 -34.64 15.17
C SER A 4 -6.28 -34.48 14.40
N LEU A 5 -7.37 -35.01 14.94
CA LEU A 5 -8.69 -34.90 14.34
C LEU A 5 -9.48 -33.78 15.03
N ARG A 6 -10.18 -32.97 14.24
CA ARG A 6 -11.21 -32.06 14.76
C ARG A 6 -12.50 -32.19 13.96
N PHE A 7 -13.59 -31.78 14.57
CA PHE A 7 -14.84 -31.55 13.87
C PHE A 7 -15.04 -30.03 13.71
N ASP A 8 -15.23 -29.58 12.48
CA ASP A 8 -15.56 -28.20 12.16
C ASP A 8 -17.08 -28.04 12.23
N THR A 9 -17.58 -27.36 13.26
CA THR A 9 -19.02 -27.16 13.46
C THR A 9 -19.64 -26.23 12.43
N TYR A 10 -18.86 -25.32 11.82
CA TYR A 10 -19.37 -24.38 10.82
C TYR A 10 -19.64 -25.11 9.49
N ARG A 11 -18.72 -25.98 9.09
CA ARG A 11 -18.84 -26.79 7.86
C ARG A 11 -19.51 -28.15 8.08
N SER A 12 -19.72 -28.53 9.34
CA SER A 12 -20.23 -29.85 9.74
C SER A 12 -19.41 -31.01 9.15
N GLU A 13 -18.09 -30.87 9.13
CA GLU A 13 -17.17 -31.85 8.54
C GLU A 13 -16.02 -32.21 9.49
N TYR A 14 -15.50 -33.43 9.37
CA TYR A 14 -14.29 -33.83 10.06
C TYR A 14 -13.08 -33.32 9.29
N GLN A 15 -12.09 -32.79 10.01
CA GLN A 15 -10.84 -32.31 9.43
C GLN A 15 -9.66 -32.92 10.18
N ALA A 16 -8.71 -33.42 9.42
CA ALA A 16 -7.38 -33.75 9.91
C ALA A 16 -6.55 -32.46 10.01
N LEU A 17 -5.94 -32.22 11.16
CA LEU A 17 -4.90 -31.21 11.30
C LEU A 17 -3.53 -31.88 11.32
N LEU A 18 -2.71 -31.48 10.36
CA LEU A 18 -1.28 -31.76 10.31
C LEU A 18 -0.55 -30.63 11.03
N LYS A 19 -0.06 -30.92 12.24
CA LYS A 19 0.69 -29.97 13.05
C LYS A 19 2.20 -30.17 12.83
N GLY A 20 2.85 -29.12 12.35
CA GLY A 20 4.31 -28.96 12.33
C GLY A 20 4.68 -27.56 12.82
N GLN A 21 5.60 -26.88 12.13
CA GLN A 21 5.85 -25.45 12.37
C GLN A 21 4.64 -24.57 12.01
N ARG A 22 3.86 -25.01 11.02
CA ARG A 22 2.56 -24.44 10.65
C ARG A 22 1.48 -25.52 10.80
N LYS A 23 0.24 -25.10 10.96
CA LYS A 23 -0.92 -25.99 11.04
C LYS A 23 -1.59 -26.05 9.67
N TYR A 24 -1.78 -27.25 9.15
CA TYR A 24 -2.49 -27.48 7.89
C TYR A 24 -3.74 -28.31 8.15
N THR A 25 -4.85 -27.92 7.53
CA THR A 25 -6.16 -28.55 7.70
C THR A 25 -6.55 -29.25 6.42
N VAL A 26 -6.85 -30.54 6.51
CA VAL A 26 -7.28 -31.37 5.39
C VAL A 26 -8.69 -31.89 5.70
N PRO A 27 -9.71 -31.56 4.88
CA PRO A 27 -11.04 -32.09 5.07
C PRO A 27 -11.05 -33.61 4.83
N LEU A 28 -11.77 -34.32 5.69
CA LEU A 28 -11.95 -35.77 5.59
C LEU A 28 -13.33 -36.07 5.03
N GLY A 29 -13.37 -36.87 3.99
CA GLY A 29 -14.57 -37.39 3.36
C GLY A 29 -14.96 -38.75 3.93
N THR A 30 -15.93 -39.38 3.28
CA THR A 30 -16.49 -40.67 3.71
C THR A 30 -15.63 -41.87 3.34
N ASP A 31 -14.75 -41.76 2.34
CA ASP A 31 -13.88 -42.85 1.89
C ASP A 31 -12.51 -42.82 2.60
N PRO A 32 -12.14 -43.88 3.38
CA PRO A 32 -10.85 -43.95 4.05
C PRO A 32 -9.64 -43.92 3.09
N LEU A 33 -9.74 -44.55 1.91
CA LEU A 33 -8.62 -44.57 0.96
C LEU A 33 -8.42 -43.19 0.33
N GLY A 34 -9.50 -42.53 -0.09
CA GLY A 34 -9.47 -41.14 -0.55
C GLY A 34 -8.88 -40.19 0.49
N ASN A 35 -9.23 -40.35 1.77
CA ASN A 35 -8.67 -39.55 2.86
C ASN A 35 -7.15 -39.70 2.99
N ILE A 36 -6.62 -40.93 2.83
CA ILE A 36 -5.18 -41.19 2.86
C ILE A 36 -4.50 -40.49 1.66
N ILE A 37 -5.10 -40.58 0.46
CA ILE A 37 -4.56 -39.93 -0.74
C ILE A 37 -4.54 -38.41 -0.58
N TRP A 38 -5.60 -37.80 -0.02
CA TRP A 38 -5.62 -36.36 0.23
C TRP A 38 -4.57 -35.92 1.25
N LEU A 39 -4.35 -36.70 2.30
CA LEU A 39 -3.28 -36.45 3.26
C LEU A 39 -1.90 -36.57 2.62
N ASP A 40 -1.68 -37.59 1.79
CA ASP A 40 -0.41 -37.79 1.09
C ASP A 40 -0.12 -36.63 0.13
N ASN A 41 -1.09 -36.23 -0.68
CA ASN A 41 -0.97 -35.05 -1.55
C ASN A 41 -0.68 -33.77 -0.75
N SER A 42 -1.32 -33.60 0.41
CA SER A 42 -1.05 -32.43 1.26
C SER A 42 0.39 -32.44 1.77
N LEU A 43 0.93 -33.61 2.16
CA LEU A 43 2.32 -33.73 2.62
C LEU A 43 3.32 -33.50 1.49
N ASN A 44 3.03 -34.03 0.30
CA ASN A 44 3.88 -33.90 -0.88
C ASN A 44 4.00 -32.44 -1.37
N SER A 45 3.07 -31.56 -1.02
CA SER A 45 3.14 -30.12 -1.33
C SER A 45 4.12 -29.33 -0.45
N PHE A 46 4.60 -29.89 0.66
CA PHE A 46 5.42 -29.15 1.62
C PHE A 46 6.79 -28.72 1.09
N PRO A 47 7.56 -29.56 0.37
CA PRO A 47 8.85 -29.16 -0.18
C PRO A 47 8.74 -27.93 -1.07
N GLU A 48 7.78 -27.91 -1.99
CA GLU A 48 7.53 -26.77 -2.88
C GLU A 48 7.10 -25.51 -2.11
N ARG A 49 6.29 -25.66 -1.08
CA ARG A 49 5.88 -24.53 -0.23
C ARG A 49 7.05 -23.96 0.58
N ILE A 50 7.99 -24.80 1.02
CA ILE A 50 9.19 -24.37 1.71
C ILE A 50 10.07 -23.56 0.75
N THR A 51 10.32 -24.08 -0.45
CA THR A 51 11.15 -23.37 -1.43
C THR A 51 10.52 -22.07 -1.90
N SER A 52 9.19 -22.02 -2.09
CA SER A 52 8.48 -20.77 -2.40
C SER A 52 8.63 -19.75 -1.28
N ALA A 53 8.44 -20.15 -0.02
CA ALA A 53 8.57 -19.25 1.12
C ALA A 53 10.01 -18.73 1.29
N GLU A 54 11.01 -19.58 1.06
CA GLU A 54 12.42 -19.17 1.05
C GLU A 54 12.69 -18.13 -0.05
N ASN A 55 12.21 -18.38 -1.27
CA ASN A 55 12.35 -17.45 -2.38
C ASN A 55 11.65 -16.11 -2.12
N GLU A 56 10.43 -16.13 -1.59
CA GLU A 56 9.69 -14.93 -1.18
C GLU A 56 10.47 -14.13 -0.14
N LEU A 57 11.06 -14.80 0.86
CA LEU A 57 11.89 -14.19 1.88
C LEU A 57 13.12 -13.52 1.25
N THR A 58 13.84 -14.22 0.37
CA THR A 58 15.00 -13.62 -0.32
C THR A 58 14.61 -12.41 -1.15
N THR A 59 13.48 -12.47 -1.85
CA THR A 59 12.96 -11.39 -2.69
C THR A 59 12.60 -10.17 -1.84
N LEU A 60 11.92 -10.37 -0.72
CA LEU A 60 11.57 -9.29 0.21
C LEU A 60 12.81 -8.60 0.79
N HIS A 61 13.85 -9.36 1.16
CA HIS A 61 15.10 -8.76 1.62
C HIS A 61 15.80 -7.96 0.52
N GLN A 62 15.78 -8.44 -0.73
CA GLN A 62 16.33 -7.68 -1.85
C GLN A 62 15.54 -6.38 -2.08
N GLN A 63 14.21 -6.44 -2.04
CA GLN A 63 13.35 -5.26 -2.15
C GLN A 63 13.59 -4.29 -1.01
N GLN A 64 13.76 -4.77 0.22
CA GLN A 64 14.09 -3.94 1.38
C GLN A 64 15.44 -3.24 1.19
N ALA A 65 16.47 -3.95 0.74
CA ALA A 65 17.78 -3.38 0.48
C ALA A 65 17.73 -2.32 -0.64
N ALA A 66 17.01 -2.61 -1.73
CA ALA A 66 16.81 -1.66 -2.82
C ALA A 66 16.05 -0.41 -2.36
N ALA A 67 14.97 -0.58 -1.60
CA ALA A 67 14.20 0.53 -1.04
C ALA A 67 15.03 1.37 -0.07
N GLN A 68 15.87 0.76 0.77
CA GLN A 68 16.77 1.49 1.66
C GLN A 68 17.76 2.36 0.86
N ILE A 69 18.34 1.81 -0.21
CA ILE A 69 19.24 2.55 -1.10
C ILE A 69 18.53 3.72 -1.78
N GLU A 70 17.29 3.51 -2.24
CA GLU A 70 16.51 4.56 -2.90
C GLU A 70 16.02 5.65 -1.93
N VAL A 71 15.72 5.29 -0.68
CA VAL A 71 15.42 6.24 0.40
C VAL A 71 16.64 7.10 0.74
N GLU A 72 17.83 6.50 0.74
CA GLU A 72 19.09 7.24 0.96
C GLU A 72 19.53 8.05 -0.25
N LYS A 73 18.99 7.76 -1.45
CA LYS A 73 19.28 8.53 -2.64
C LYS A 73 18.60 9.90 -2.51
N PRO A 74 19.36 11.01 -2.50
CA PRO A 74 18.77 12.34 -2.39
C PRO A 74 17.83 12.60 -3.57
N PHE A 75 16.77 13.36 -3.30
CA PHE A 75 15.77 13.67 -4.30
C PHE A 75 16.44 14.45 -5.43
N PRO A 76 16.39 13.99 -6.69
CA PRO A 76 17.17 14.59 -7.78
C PRO A 76 16.78 16.05 -8.09
N GLN A 77 15.67 16.55 -7.57
CA GLN A 77 15.25 17.95 -7.70
C GLN A 77 15.33 18.71 -6.36
N GLU A 78 16.04 18.19 -5.35
CA GLU A 78 16.23 18.86 -4.06
C GLU A 78 16.97 20.18 -4.23
N GLU A 79 18.02 20.21 -5.07
CA GLU A 79 18.75 21.44 -5.40
C GLU A 79 17.83 22.47 -6.09
N GLU A 80 17.03 22.04 -7.07
CA GLU A 80 16.07 22.94 -7.73
C GLU A 80 14.96 23.43 -6.80
N LEU A 81 14.50 22.58 -5.87
CA LEU A 81 13.50 22.95 -4.86
C LEU A 81 14.08 23.94 -3.85
N ALA A 82 15.33 23.75 -3.42
CA ALA A 82 16.02 24.67 -2.53
C ALA A 82 16.22 26.05 -3.19
N GLU A 83 16.66 26.10 -4.44
CA GLU A 83 16.81 27.35 -5.18
C GLU A 83 15.48 28.07 -5.40
N LYS A 84 14.44 27.35 -5.83
CA LYS A 84 13.11 27.93 -6.08
C LYS A 84 12.44 28.36 -4.78
N SER A 85 12.60 27.62 -3.68
CA SER A 85 12.06 28.00 -2.36
C SER A 85 12.80 29.19 -1.76
N ALA A 86 14.12 29.28 -1.87
CA ALA A 86 14.88 30.43 -1.42
C ALA A 86 14.48 31.70 -2.18
N ARG A 87 14.36 31.61 -3.51
CA ARG A 87 13.89 32.73 -4.33
C ARG A 87 12.45 33.14 -4.00
N LEU A 88 11.54 32.19 -3.77
CA LEU A 88 10.18 32.49 -3.33
C LEU A 88 10.15 33.12 -1.94
N ALA A 89 10.98 32.66 -1.00
CA ALA A 89 11.08 33.23 0.33
C ALA A 89 11.61 34.67 0.30
N GLU A 90 12.60 34.95 -0.55
CA GLU A 90 13.09 36.31 -0.79
C GLU A 90 12.02 37.21 -1.42
N LEU A 91 11.31 36.71 -2.44
CA LEU A 91 10.23 37.46 -3.10
C LEU A 91 9.08 37.75 -2.12
N ASN A 92 8.70 36.76 -1.30
CA ASN A 92 7.69 36.92 -0.27
C ASN A 92 8.12 37.92 0.80
N ALA A 93 9.40 37.93 1.20
CA ALA A 93 9.92 38.91 2.15
C ALA A 93 9.89 40.34 1.59
N GLN A 94 10.15 40.52 0.28
CA GLN A 94 10.03 41.83 -0.38
C GLN A 94 8.56 42.27 -0.49
N LEU A 95 7.66 41.36 -0.85
CA LEU A 95 6.23 41.63 -0.94
C LEU A 95 5.57 41.90 0.43
N ASP A 96 5.98 41.21 1.50
CA ASP A 96 5.49 41.41 2.87
C ASP A 96 5.95 42.76 3.46
N VAL A 97 7.05 43.32 2.95
CA VAL A 97 7.52 44.68 3.27
C VAL A 97 6.73 45.74 2.49
N ASP A 98 6.32 45.44 1.25
CA ASP A 98 5.43 46.32 0.47
C ASP A 98 3.99 46.34 1.04
N GLU A 99 3.46 45.24 1.57
CA GLU A 99 2.15 45.22 2.26
C GLU A 99 2.14 46.00 3.58
N LYS A 100 3.26 46.05 4.32
CA LYS A 100 3.37 46.84 5.58
C LYS A 100 3.53 48.35 5.36
N ASN A 101 3.78 48.78 4.12
CA ASN A 101 3.74 50.20 3.75
C ASN A 101 2.33 50.66 3.32
N HIS A 102 1.33 49.78 3.33
CA HIS A 102 -0.07 50.19 3.25
C HIS A 102 -0.56 50.51 4.67
N GLU A 103 -0.72 51.81 4.97
CA GLU A 103 -1.38 52.27 6.19
C GLU A 103 -2.78 51.63 6.31
N PRO A 104 -3.25 51.37 7.53
CA PRO A 104 -4.60 50.89 7.76
C PRO A 104 -5.57 52.04 7.49
N GLU A 105 -6.07 52.18 6.25
CA GLU A 105 -7.24 53.01 6.02
C GLU A 105 -8.47 52.31 6.61
N GLN A 106 -9.03 53.01 7.58
CA GLN A 106 -10.21 52.72 8.35
C GLN A 106 -11.44 52.60 7.44
N ASP A 107 -12.19 51.52 7.65
CA ASP A 107 -13.61 51.31 7.38
C ASP A 107 -14.27 52.06 6.22
N GLU A 108 -14.69 51.34 5.18
CA GLU A 108 -16.06 51.46 4.65
C GLU A 108 -16.46 50.28 3.72
N GLU A 109 -17.54 49.62 4.15
CA GLU A 109 -18.54 48.83 3.42
C GLU A 109 -18.24 47.39 2.94
N GLU A 110 -19.00 46.46 3.54
CA GLU A 110 -19.32 45.14 3.02
C GLU A 110 -19.82 45.23 1.56
N GLN A 111 -19.04 44.69 0.62
CA GLN A 111 -19.61 44.13 -0.61
C GLN A 111 -19.00 42.74 -0.86
N GLU A 112 -19.89 41.76 -0.82
CA GLU A 112 -19.68 40.35 -1.10
C GLU A 112 -19.16 40.09 -2.53
N ASP A 113 -18.69 38.86 -2.73
CA ASP A 113 -18.36 38.22 -4.02
C ASP A 113 -17.03 38.60 -4.69
N THR A 114 -15.94 38.02 -4.18
CA THR A 114 -15.08 37.15 -5.02
C THR A 114 -14.31 36.16 -4.13
N PRO A 115 -14.18 34.88 -4.52
CA PRO A 115 -13.48 33.90 -3.70
C PRO A 115 -11.99 34.24 -3.68
N ARG A 116 -11.49 34.71 -2.52
CA ARG A 116 -10.06 34.75 -2.23
C ARG A 116 -9.49 33.37 -2.55
N ARG A 117 -8.65 33.29 -3.57
CA ARG A 117 -8.06 32.02 -4.03
C ARG A 117 -7.37 31.38 -2.83
N PRO A 118 -7.70 30.12 -2.49
CA PRO A 118 -7.09 29.46 -1.34
C PRO A 118 -5.57 29.41 -1.55
N SER A 119 -4.81 29.69 -0.49
CA SER A 119 -3.36 29.64 -0.54
C SER A 119 -2.91 28.24 -1.00
N VAL A 120 -1.87 28.19 -1.84
CA VAL A 120 -1.35 26.92 -2.37
C VAL A 120 -0.89 25.98 -1.25
N LEU A 121 -0.49 26.54 -0.10
CA LEU A 121 -0.19 25.81 1.12
C LEU A 121 -1.42 25.06 1.67
N ALA A 122 -2.59 25.72 1.75
CA ALA A 122 -3.82 25.06 2.18
C ALA A 122 -4.24 23.95 1.20
N ALA A 123 -4.03 24.13 -0.10
CA ALA A 123 -4.35 23.12 -1.10
C ALA A 123 -3.37 21.91 -1.10
N LEU A 124 -2.15 22.08 -0.58
CA LEU A 124 -1.18 21.00 -0.41
C LEU A 124 -1.39 20.26 0.92
N GLU A 125 -1.70 20.99 1.99
CA GLU A 125 -1.97 20.44 3.32
C GLU A 125 -3.27 19.61 3.35
N GLU A 126 -4.31 20.02 2.59
CA GLU A 126 -5.54 19.24 2.42
C GLU A 126 -5.34 17.94 1.59
N LYS A 127 -4.31 17.91 0.73
CA LYS A 127 -3.97 16.73 -0.08
C LYS A 127 -3.07 15.74 0.63
N SER A 128 -2.30 16.19 1.63
CA SER A 128 -1.52 15.29 2.49
C SER A 128 -2.38 14.46 3.46
N ASP A 129 -3.58 14.92 3.81
CA ASP A 129 -4.42 14.27 4.84
C ASP A 129 -5.53 13.37 4.28
N LYS A 130 -5.64 13.24 2.95
CA LYS A 130 -6.55 12.27 2.32
C LYS A 130 -5.75 11.12 1.73
N PRO A 131 -5.85 9.88 2.26
CA PRO A 131 -5.33 8.72 1.54
C PRO A 131 -6.12 8.61 0.24
N GLU A 132 -5.44 8.86 -0.89
CA GLU A 132 -6.07 8.69 -2.20
C GLU A 132 -6.57 7.23 -2.32
N PRO A 133 -7.82 7.00 -2.76
CA PRO A 133 -8.27 5.65 -3.05
C PRO A 133 -7.45 5.13 -4.22
N VAL A 134 -6.53 4.21 -3.92
CA VAL A 134 -5.71 3.51 -4.91
C VAL A 134 -6.66 2.84 -5.90
N LYS A 135 -6.77 3.41 -7.09
CA LYS A 135 -7.49 2.75 -8.18
C LYS A 135 -6.71 1.48 -8.52
N PRO A 136 -7.36 0.30 -8.52
CA PRO A 136 -6.66 -0.92 -8.87
C PRO A 136 -6.08 -0.78 -10.29
N PHE A 137 -4.84 -1.20 -10.47
CA PHE A 137 -4.18 -1.23 -11.77
C PHE A 137 -5.10 -1.94 -12.78
N ARG A 138 -5.37 -1.26 -13.90
CA ARG A 138 -6.09 -1.87 -15.02
C ARG A 138 -5.15 -2.93 -15.61
N ASN A 139 -5.41 -4.20 -15.30
CA ASN A 139 -4.62 -5.31 -15.82
C ASN A 139 -4.80 -5.36 -17.35
N TYR A 140 -3.70 -5.46 -18.09
CA TYR A 140 -3.67 -5.40 -19.56
C TYR A 140 -4.19 -6.67 -20.27
N TYR A 141 -4.76 -7.63 -19.53
CA TYR A 141 -5.15 -8.94 -20.06
C TYR A 141 -6.66 -9.21 -20.15
N ASP A 142 -7.52 -8.22 -19.93
CA ASP A 142 -8.96 -8.31 -20.24
C ASP A 142 -9.28 -7.67 -21.60
N LYS A 143 -8.68 -8.22 -22.65
CA LYS A 143 -9.38 -8.32 -23.93
C LYS A 143 -9.26 -9.75 -24.40
N ASP A 144 -10.33 -10.47 -24.07
CA ASP A 144 -10.69 -11.75 -24.61
C ASP A 144 -10.31 -11.84 -26.08
N GLY A 145 -9.53 -12.87 -26.38
CA GLY A 145 -9.66 -13.55 -27.66
C GLY A 145 -11.09 -14.07 -27.73
N ASP A 146 -11.96 -13.30 -28.38
CA ASP A 146 -13.24 -13.81 -28.84
C ASP A 146 -13.09 -14.25 -30.29
N ALA A 147 -13.46 -15.51 -30.49
CA ALA A 147 -13.41 -16.22 -31.75
C ALA A 147 -14.41 -15.65 -32.74
N ARG A 148 -14.01 -15.55 -34.01
CA ARG A 148 -14.85 -15.83 -35.19
C ARG A 148 -14.02 -15.90 -36.45
#